data_AF-A0A1H3S5Y7-F1
#
_entry.id   AF-A0A1H3S5Y7-F1
#
_cell.length_a   1.000
_cell.length_b   1.000
_cell.length_c   1.000
_cell.angle_alpha   90.00
_cell.angle_beta   90.00
_cell.angle_gamma   90.00
#
_symmetry.space_group_name_H-M   'P 1'
#
loop_
_entity.id
_entity.type
_entity.pdbx_description
1 polymer ?
#
loop_
_entity_poly.entity_id
_entity_poly.type
_entity_poly.pdbx_seq_one_letter_code
_entity_poly.pdbx_strand_id
1 'polypeptide(L)'
;MVKLTALYRQPEEVQEFETRYFEGHVPLAEKMPGLLKMEVTRFTATPMGTQPPYYLQADLYFESEESLQASMKSPEGKAAAKDVMSFAGKLVTMIVGEVKGDA
;
A
#
# COMPACT_ATOMS: atom_id res chain seq x y z
N MET A 1 8.05 10.21 12.02
CA MET A 1 7.06 9.33 11.37
C MET A 1 7.67 8.75 10.10
N VAL A 2 7.44 7.47 9.87
CA VAL A 2 7.83 6.79 8.62
C VAL A 2 6.57 6.27 7.94
N LYS A 3 6.68 5.97 6.64
CA LYS A 3 5.62 5.27 5.92
C LYS A 3 6.18 4.17 5.03
N LEU A 4 5.38 3.13 4.85
CA LEU A 4 5.49 2.17 3.75
C LEU A 4 4.53 2.62 2.65
N THR A 5 5.09 2.95 1.48
CA THR A 5 4.33 3.30 0.29
C THR A 5 4.32 2.10 -0.67
N ALA A 6 3.13 1.65 -1.05
CA ALA A 6 2.91 0.66 -2.10
C ALA A 6 2.31 1.32 -3.34
N LEU A 7 3.03 1.31 -4.47
CA LEU A 7 2.60 1.85 -5.75
C LEU A 7 2.26 0.73 -6.72
N TYR A 8 1.05 0.75 -7.29
CA TYR A 8 0.55 -0.27 -8.19
C TYR A 8 0.47 0.29 -9.61
N ARG A 9 1.13 -0.38 -10.56
CA ARG A 9 0.93 -0.12 -12.00
C ARG A 9 -0.50 -0.50 -12.43
N GLN A 10 -0.88 -0.08 -13.64
CA GLN A 10 -2.17 -0.44 -14.22
C GLN A 10 -2.38 -1.97 -14.21
N PRO A 11 -3.43 -2.49 -13.56
CA PRO A 11 -3.80 -3.90 -13.66
C PRO A 11 -4.45 -4.17 -15.03
N GLU A 12 -4.30 -5.38 -15.55
CA GLU A 12 -5.00 -5.83 -16.77
C GLU A 12 -6.51 -5.98 -16.49
N GLU A 13 -6.86 -6.61 -15.35
CA GLU A 13 -8.24 -6.84 -14.90
C GLU A 13 -8.56 -5.96 -13.68
N VAL A 14 -9.05 -4.74 -13.94
CA VAL A 14 -9.28 -3.72 -12.90
C VAL A 14 -10.27 -4.19 -11.83
N GLN A 15 -11.39 -4.80 -12.23
CA GLN A 15 -12.45 -5.20 -11.30
C GLN A 15 -11.98 -6.31 -10.36
N GLU A 16 -11.28 -7.32 -10.88
CA GLU A 16 -10.69 -8.38 -10.06
C GLU A 16 -9.64 -7.82 -9.10
N PHE A 17 -8.77 -6.92 -9.58
CA PHE A 17 -7.79 -6.23 -8.74
C PHE A 17 -8.48 -5.46 -7.61
N GLU A 18 -9.52 -4.67 -7.90
CA GLU A 18 -10.22 -3.89 -6.88
C GLU A 18 -10.91 -4.78 -5.85
N THR A 19 -11.59 -5.86 -6.25
CA THR A 19 -12.18 -6.82 -5.31
C THR A 19 -11.12 -7.45 -4.42
N ARG A 20 -10.04 -7.99 -5.00
CA ARG A 20 -8.94 -8.60 -4.23
C ARG A 20 -8.27 -7.59 -3.29
N TYR A 21 -8.13 -6.34 -3.74
CA TYR A 21 -7.50 -5.27 -2.98
C TYR A 21 -8.37 -4.77 -1.83
N PHE A 22 -9.58 -4.29 -2.10
CA PHE A 22 -10.42 -3.62 -1.10
C PHE A 22 -11.13 -4.60 -0.17
N GLU A 23 -11.59 -5.76 -0.68
CA GLU A 23 -12.31 -6.74 0.15
C GLU A 23 -11.36 -7.74 0.82
N GLY A 24 -10.19 -7.99 0.22
CA GLY A 24 -9.20 -8.95 0.70
C GLY A 24 -8.01 -8.31 1.40
N HIS A 25 -7.24 -7.51 0.66
CA HIS A 25 -5.93 -7.03 1.10
C HIS A 25 -6.01 -5.95 2.18
N VAL A 26 -6.88 -4.95 2.00
CA VAL A 26 -7.06 -3.81 2.92
C VAL A 26 -7.34 -4.26 4.36
N PRO A 27 -8.29 -5.18 4.63
CA PRO A 27 -8.53 -5.68 5.99
C PRO A 27 -7.36 -6.44 6.62
N LEU A 28 -6.43 -6.97 5.83
CA LEU A 28 -5.19 -7.60 6.34
C LEU A 28 -4.16 -6.54 6.72
N ALA A 29 -3.98 -5.53 5.86
CA ALA A 29 -3.08 -4.41 6.10
C ALA A 29 -3.48 -3.60 7.34
N GLU A 30 -4.78 -3.37 7.56
CA GLU A 30 -5.30 -2.64 8.74
C GLU A 30 -5.00 -3.34 10.07
N LYS A 31 -4.74 -4.66 10.06
CA LYS A 31 -4.40 -5.43 11.26
C LYS A 31 -2.91 -5.35 11.62
N MET A 32 -2.10 -4.70 10.79
CA MET A 32 -0.67 -4.57 11.05
C MET A 32 -0.44 -3.79 12.35
N PRO A 33 0.29 -4.34 13.33
CA PRO A 33 0.46 -3.70 14.63
C PRO A 33 1.27 -2.41 14.49
N GLY A 34 0.89 -1.38 15.24
CA GLY A 34 1.55 -0.06 15.20
C GLY A 34 1.19 0.81 13.99
N LEU A 35 0.30 0.35 13.10
CA LEU A 35 -0.24 1.16 12.02
C LEU A 35 -1.04 2.34 12.61
N LEU A 36 -0.62 3.56 12.29
CA LEU A 36 -1.27 4.78 12.75
C LEU A 36 -2.36 5.25 11.79
N LYS A 37 -2.13 5.06 10.50
CA LYS A 37 -3.00 5.51 9.42
C LYS A 37 -2.71 4.69 8.17
N MET A 38 -3.75 4.39 7.40
CA MET A 38 -3.62 3.93 6.03
C MET A 38 -4.38 4.88 5.10
N GLU A 39 -3.72 5.33 4.04
CA GLU A 39 -4.35 6.11 2.97
C GLU A 39 -4.27 5.34 1.66
N VAL A 40 -5.39 5.20 0.98
CA VAL A 40 -5.46 4.60 -0.34
C VAL A 40 -5.88 5.66 -1.35
N THR A 41 -5.04 5.90 -2.35
CA THR A 41 -5.29 6.86 -3.42
C THR A 41 -5.41 6.13 -4.74
N ARG A 42 -6.56 6.26 -5.42
CA ARG A 42 -6.71 5.85 -6.81
C ARG A 42 -6.35 7.03 -7.71
N PHE A 43 -5.43 6.83 -8.65
CA PHE A 43 -5.05 7.86 -9.61
C PHE A 43 -5.99 7.80 -10.82
N THR A 44 -6.63 8.93 -11.12
CA THR A 44 -7.66 9.00 -12.18
C THR A 44 -7.14 9.60 -13.48
N ALA A 45 -6.24 10.56 -13.41
CA ALA A 45 -5.63 11.20 -14.57
C ALA A 45 -4.29 11.87 -14.19
N THR A 46 -3.43 12.08 -15.18
CA THR A 46 -2.34 13.07 -15.07
C THR A 46 -2.90 14.49 -15.21
N PRO A 47 -2.15 15.54 -14.83
CA PRO A 47 -2.57 16.93 -15.08
C PRO A 47 -2.84 17.25 -16.55
N MET A 48 -2.29 16.48 -17.48
CA MET A 48 -2.52 16.62 -18.92
C MET A 48 -3.74 15.82 -19.41
N GLY A 49 -4.51 15.20 -18.51
CA GLY A 49 -5.70 14.42 -18.84
C GLY A 49 -5.41 13.03 -19.42
N THR A 50 -4.17 12.53 -19.32
CA THR A 50 -3.76 11.21 -19.82
C THR A 50 -3.81 10.14 -18.72
N GLN A 51 -3.76 8.86 -19.11
CA GLN A 51 -3.71 7.74 -18.16
C GLN A 51 -2.42 7.81 -17.33
N PRO A 52 -2.52 7.75 -15.98
CA PRO A 52 -1.34 7.76 -15.12
C PRO A 52 -0.57 6.42 -15.22
N PRO A 53 0.76 6.42 -15.01
CA PRO A 53 1.57 5.20 -15.02
C PRO A 53 1.22 4.24 -13.86
N TYR A 54 0.64 4.77 -12.79
CA TYR A 54 0.17 4.03 -11.63
C TYR A 54 -1.35 4.12 -11.52
N TYR A 55 -1.97 3.02 -11.09
CA TYR A 55 -3.40 2.93 -10.83
C TYR A 55 -3.73 3.35 -9.40
N LEU A 56 -2.92 2.91 -8.43
CA LEU A 56 -3.23 3.02 -7.01
C LEU A 56 -1.96 3.21 -6.18
N GLN A 57 -2.08 3.95 -5.08
CA GLN A 57 -1.09 4.11 -4.03
C GLN A 57 -1.71 3.74 -2.69
N ALA A 58 -0.96 3.03 -1.85
CA ALA A 58 -1.27 2.85 -0.44
C ALA A 58 -0.12 3.44 0.39
N ASP A 59 -0.44 4.30 1.36
CA ASP A 59 0.52 4.79 2.34
C ASP A 59 0.13 4.31 3.73
N LEU A 60 1.01 3.53 4.36
CA LEU A 60 0.83 2.99 5.71
C LEU A 60 1.82 3.69 6.64
N TYR A 61 1.30 4.44 7.61
CA TYR A 61 2.10 5.30 8.49
C TYR A 61 2.39 4.62 9.82
N PHE A 62 3.62 4.77 10.28
CA PHE A 62 4.13 4.24 11.55
C PHE A 62 4.92 5.32 12.29
N GLU A 63 4.95 5.23 13.61
CA GLU A 63 5.60 6.22 14.46
C GLU A 63 7.11 6.36 14.16
N SER A 64 7.79 5.22 14.05
CA SER A 64 9.24 5.11 13.79
C SER A 64 9.57 3.94 12.87
N GLU A 65 10.82 3.88 12.40
CA GLU A 65 11.32 2.75 11.60
C GLU A 65 11.28 1.44 12.39
N GLU A 66 11.59 1.45 13.69
CA GLU A 66 11.48 0.25 14.52
C GLU A 66 10.05 -0.29 14.59
N SER A 67 9.06 0.60 14.71
CA SER A 67 7.64 0.23 14.71
C SER A 67 7.22 -0.42 13.39
N LEU A 68 7.60 0.17 12.25
CA LEU A 68 7.37 -0.41 10.93
C LEU A 68 8.04 -1.80 10.80
N GLN A 69 9.31 -1.93 11.18
CA GLN A 69 10.05 -3.20 11.07
C GLN A 69 9.46 -4.29 11.97
N ALA A 70 9.03 -3.94 13.18
CA ALA A 70 8.32 -4.86 14.06
C ALA A 70 7.00 -5.32 13.44
N SER A 71 6.25 -4.37 12.85
CA SER A 71 4.99 -4.64 12.15
C SER A 71 5.15 -5.59 10.97
N MET A 72 6.14 -5.33 10.10
CA MET A 72 6.45 -6.18 8.95
C MET A 72 6.86 -7.61 9.34
N LYS A 73 7.45 -7.80 10.53
CA LYS A 73 7.87 -9.11 11.04
C LYS A 73 6.74 -9.88 11.75
N SER A 74 5.64 -9.20 12.09
CA SER A 74 4.50 -9.79 12.80
C SER A 74 3.76 -10.82 11.93
N PRO A 75 2.92 -11.69 12.52
CA PRO A 75 2.04 -12.57 11.76
C PRO A 75 1.12 -11.82 10.78
N GLU A 76 0.58 -10.67 11.20
CA GLU A 76 -0.31 -9.81 10.40
C GLU A 76 0.44 -9.16 9.24
N GLY A 77 1.63 -8.59 9.48
CA GLY A 77 2.47 -8.02 8.43
C GLY A 77 2.88 -9.05 7.37
N LYS A 78 3.26 -10.26 7.81
CA LYS A 78 3.55 -11.39 6.90
C LYS A 78 2.33 -11.84 6.11
N ALA A 79 1.14 -11.84 6.72
CA ALA A 79 -0.09 -12.18 6.04
C ALA A 79 -0.43 -11.16 4.95
N ALA A 80 -0.34 -9.85 5.25
CA ALA A 80 -0.54 -8.79 4.28
C ALA A 80 0.47 -8.86 3.12
N ALA A 81 1.77 -9.04 3.44
CA ALA A 81 2.81 -9.17 2.44
C ALA A 81 2.62 -10.41 1.54
N LYS A 82 2.24 -11.56 2.11
CA LYS A 82 1.96 -12.77 1.32
C LYS A 82 0.76 -12.56 0.39
N ASP A 83 -0.31 -11.93 0.89
CA ASP A 83 -1.52 -11.70 0.10
C ASP A 83 -1.25 -10.76 -1.08
N VAL A 84 -0.65 -9.58 -0.86
CA VAL A 84 -0.36 -8.65 -1.97
C VAL A 84 0.57 -9.25 -3.03
N MET A 85 1.57 -10.02 -2.63
CA MET A 85 2.47 -10.66 -3.59
C MET A 85 1.76 -11.72 -4.44
N SER A 86 0.68 -12.33 -3.94
CA SER A 86 -0.07 -13.36 -4.65
C SER A 86 -0.85 -12.84 -5.87
N PHE A 87 -1.37 -11.61 -5.81
CA PHE A 87 -2.20 -11.05 -6.89
C PHE A 87 -1.56 -9.83 -7.56
N ALA A 88 -0.75 -9.06 -6.85
CA ALA A 88 -0.16 -7.82 -7.33
C ALA A 88 1.37 -7.83 -7.39
N GLY A 89 2.04 -8.97 -7.18
CA GLY A 89 3.50 -9.03 -7.09
C GLY A 89 4.27 -8.49 -8.30
N LYS A 90 3.69 -8.52 -9.51
CA LYS A 90 4.26 -7.90 -10.71
C LYS A 90 3.89 -6.41 -10.86
N LEU A 91 2.86 -5.94 -10.17
CA LEU A 91 2.30 -4.59 -10.26
C LEU A 91 2.85 -3.66 -9.18
N VAL A 92 3.07 -4.20 -7.98
CA VAL A 92 3.40 -3.44 -6.78
C VAL A 92 4.89 -3.11 -6.70
N THR A 93 5.19 -1.88 -6.31
CA THR A 93 6.50 -1.45 -5.84
C THR A 93 6.34 -0.96 -4.40
N MET A 94 7.15 -1.46 -3.48
CA MET A 94 7.12 -1.08 -2.06
C MET A 94 8.35 -0.26 -1.71
N ILE A 95 8.15 0.88 -1.07
CA ILE A 95 9.19 1.84 -0.73
C ILE A 95 8.95 2.33 0.70
N VAL A 96 10.00 2.33 1.53
CA VAL A 96 9.94 2.95 2.86
C VAL A 96 10.47 4.38 2.75
N GLY A 97 9.78 5.32 3.37
CA GLY A 97 10.18 6.73 3.40
C GLY A 97 9.94 7.39 4.74
N GLU A 98 10.75 8.39 5.05
CA GLU A 98 10.50 9.31 6.16
C GLU A 98 9.55 10.41 5.71
N VAL A 99 8.54 10.71 6.54
CA VAL A 99 7.65 11.84 6.29
C VAL A 99 8.37 13.11 6.76
N LYS A 100 8.59 14.07 5.84
CA LYS A 100 9.18 15.37 6.13
C LYS A 100 8.13 16.45 5.94
N GLY A 101 7.83 17.18 7.02
CA GLY A 101 6.82 18.25 7.03
C GLY A 101 5.44 17.71 7.38
N ASP A 102 5.08 17.83 8.66
CA ASP A 102 3.68 17.98 9.05
C ASP A 102 3.36 19.46 8.82
N ALA A 103 2.42 19.76 7.92
CA ALA A 103 1.82 21.08 7.82
C ALA A 103 0.73 21.22 8.89
#